data_AF-A0A255HFG9-F1
#
_entry.id   AF-A0A255HFG9-F1
#
_cell.length_a   1.000
_cell.length_b   1.000
_cell.length_c   1.000
_cell.angle_alpha   90.00
_cell.angle_beta   90.00
_cell.angle_gamma   90.00
#
_symmetry.space_group_name_H-M   'P 1'
#
loop_
_entity.id
_entity.type
_entity.pdbx_description
1 polymer ?
#
loop_
_entity_poly.entity_id
_entity_poly.type
_entity_poly.pdbx_seq_one_letter_code
_entity_poly.pdbx_strand_id
1 'polypeptide(L)'
;MNWWLGLFGMVLVLIGWGLRTLSTPAPTDTEDLPADSEVDAAFERVDRELTVSALASRLDPVIRRRVPLRAIRAAPARGATRLGFADGTVILVRSQGGELARLALRVGTESVRLVACRPSGRQAELEFSTDLGTVTALAIGLDQDD
;
A
#
# COMPACT_ATOMS: atom_id res chain seq x y z
N MET A 1 9.79 29.28 24.96
CA MET A 1 11.10 29.02 24.30
C MET A 1 11.69 27.83 25.01
N ASN A 2 11.50 26.64 24.46
CA ASN A 2 11.46 25.40 25.24
C ASN A 2 12.85 24.73 25.22
N TRP A 3 13.61 24.98 26.28
CA TRP A 3 15.04 24.62 26.47
C TRP A 3 15.28 23.15 26.84
N TRP A 4 14.43 22.22 26.40
CA TRP A 4 14.52 20.78 26.75
C TRP A 4 15.07 19.88 25.62
N LEU A 5 15.14 20.36 24.36
CA LEU A 5 15.64 19.54 23.24
C LEU A 5 17.17 19.35 23.20
N GLY A 6 17.95 20.22 23.86
CA GLY A 6 19.41 20.17 23.82
C GLY A 6 20.03 19.01 24.62
N LEU A 7 19.35 18.56 25.68
CA LEU A 7 19.86 17.52 26.57
C LEU A 7 19.77 16.12 25.96
N PHE A 8 18.73 15.83 25.18
CA PHE A 8 18.56 14.54 24.51
C PHE A 8 19.60 14.28 23.42
N GLY A 9 19.97 15.33 22.66
CA GLY A 9 20.99 15.22 21.61
C GLY A 9 22.38 14.88 22.17
N MET A 10 22.73 15.39 23.37
CA MET A 10 24.05 15.17 23.96
C MET A 10 24.20 13.79 24.59
N VAL A 11 23.13 13.22 25.15
CA VAL A 11 23.15 11.85 25.71
C VAL A 11 23.35 10.80 24.61
N LEU A 12 22.73 10.98 23.43
CA LEU A 12 22.90 10.07 22.30
C LEU A 12 24.34 10.04 21.76
N VAL A 13 25.02 11.19 21.74
CA VAL A 13 26.42 11.27 21.28
C VAL A 13 27.38 10.64 22.29
N LEU A 14 27.12 10.79 23.59
CA LEU A 14 27.96 10.17 24.63
C LEU A 14 27.79 8.65 24.71
N ILE A 15 26.58 8.12 24.48
CA ILE A 15 26.35 6.66 24.40
C ILE A 15 27.08 6.08 23.18
N GLY A 16 27.00 6.74 22.02
CA GLY A 16 27.69 6.30 20.80
C GLY A 16 29.22 6.31 20.89
N TRP A 17 29.80 7.19 21.71
CA TRP A 17 31.25 7.29 21.88
C TRP A 17 31.82 6.36 22.97
N GLY A 18 31.05 6.09 24.03
CA GLY A 18 31.45 5.17 25.11
C GLY A 18 31.63 3.72 24.64
N LEU A 19 30.89 3.29 23.62
CA LEU A 19 30.95 1.92 23.07
C LEU A 19 32.18 1.66 22.18
N ARG A 20 33.04 2.66 21.92
CA ARG A 20 34.17 2.52 20.98
C ARG A 20 35.52 2.20 21.63
N THR A 21 35.61 2.17 22.97
CA THR A 21 36.90 2.06 23.67
C THR A 21 37.19 0.72 24.34
N LEU A 22 36.35 -0.30 24.13
CA LEU A 22 36.58 -1.64 24.69
C LEU A 22 36.71 -2.70 23.58
N SER A 23 37.80 -2.59 22.82
CA SER A 23 38.44 -3.73 22.13
C SER A 23 39.62 -4.12 23.02
N THR A 24 39.80 -5.34 23.55
CA THR A 24 39.74 -6.73 23.03
C THR A 24 39.86 -7.70 24.24
N PRO A 25 39.97 -9.05 24.11
CA PRO A 25 39.29 -10.04 23.26
C PRO A 25 38.77 -11.27 24.07
N ALA A 26 37.74 -11.97 23.60
CA ALA A 26 37.51 -13.40 23.91
C ALA A 26 36.50 -14.01 22.92
N PRO A 27 36.67 -15.28 22.51
CA PRO A 27 35.89 -15.88 21.44
C PRO A 27 34.54 -16.29 22.01
N THR A 28 33.46 -15.77 21.47
CA THR A 28 32.13 -16.29 21.76
C THR A 28 31.37 -16.23 20.46
N ASP A 29 31.07 -17.43 19.98
CA ASP A 29 30.02 -17.81 19.06
C ASP A 29 29.55 -16.69 18.13
N THR A 30 29.91 -16.84 16.85
CA THR A 30 29.33 -16.12 15.73
C THR A 30 27.80 -16.27 15.80
N GLU A 31 27.14 -15.36 16.53
CA GLU A 31 25.74 -15.07 16.39
C GLU A 31 25.60 -14.49 14.98
N ASP A 32 25.09 -15.34 14.10
CA ASP A 32 24.77 -15.09 12.71
C ASP A 32 23.66 -14.03 12.66
N LEU A 33 24.06 -12.76 12.83
CA LEU A 33 23.17 -11.63 12.63
C LEU A 33 22.68 -11.71 11.18
N PRO A 34 21.35 -11.75 10.93
CA PRO A 34 20.84 -11.80 9.57
C PRO A 34 21.43 -10.64 8.80
N ALA A 35 22.02 -10.92 7.63
CA ALA A 35 22.63 -9.90 6.79
C ALA A 35 21.65 -8.73 6.64
N ASP A 36 22.12 -7.49 6.72
CA ASP A 36 21.28 -6.28 6.74
C ASP A 36 20.19 -6.29 5.63
N SER A 37 20.48 -6.92 4.48
CA SER A 37 19.54 -7.15 3.38
C SER A 37 18.31 -8.01 3.70
N GLU A 38 18.40 -8.98 4.61
CA GLU A 38 17.27 -9.82 5.02
C GLU A 38 16.30 -9.06 5.93
N VAL A 39 16.85 -8.22 6.80
CA VAL A 39 16.10 -7.32 7.68
C VAL A 39 15.38 -6.25 6.85
N ASP A 40 16.07 -5.64 5.89
CA ASP A 40 15.45 -4.70 4.94
C ASP A 40 14.33 -5.36 4.11
N ALA A 41 14.57 -6.57 3.61
CA ALA A 41 13.56 -7.31 2.87
C ALA A 41 12.36 -7.75 3.73
N ALA A 42 12.54 -7.87 5.04
CA ALA A 42 11.46 -8.13 5.99
C ALA A 42 10.65 -6.85 6.26
N PHE A 43 11.32 -5.71 6.47
CA PHE A 43 10.64 -4.42 6.61
C PHE A 43 9.85 -4.05 5.35
N GLU A 44 10.41 -4.24 4.16
CA GLU A 44 9.68 -4.03 2.90
C GLU A 44 8.46 -4.97 2.76
N ARG A 45 8.50 -6.17 3.33
CA ARG A 45 7.34 -7.08 3.34
C ARG A 45 6.25 -6.58 4.28
N VAL A 46 6.63 -6.19 5.49
CA VAL A 46 5.71 -5.65 6.50
C VAL A 46 5.06 -4.37 6.00
N ASP A 47 5.82 -3.42 5.46
CA ASP A 47 5.28 -2.17 4.91
C ASP A 47 4.29 -2.42 3.76
N ARG A 48 4.55 -3.44 2.94
CA ARG A 48 3.61 -3.85 1.88
C ARG A 48 2.33 -4.45 2.43
N GLU A 49 2.42 -5.35 3.40
CA GLU A 49 1.25 -5.96 4.04
C GLU A 49 0.41 -4.90 4.78
N LEU A 50 1.06 -3.95 5.45
CA LEU A 50 0.42 -2.80 6.08
C LEU A 50 -0.27 -1.91 5.03
N THR A 51 0.35 -1.68 3.88
CA THR A 51 -0.25 -0.88 2.79
C THR A 51 -1.49 -1.55 2.18
N VAL A 52 -1.42 -2.85 1.92
CA VAL A 52 -2.55 -3.61 1.35
C VAL A 52 -3.69 -3.79 2.36
N SER A 53 -3.39 -4.03 3.63
CA SER A 53 -4.40 -4.13 4.69
C SER A 53 -5.06 -2.77 5.00
N ALA A 54 -4.30 -1.68 4.96
CA ALA A 54 -4.85 -0.33 5.04
C ALA A 54 -5.77 -0.02 3.86
N LEU A 55 -5.39 -0.40 2.64
CA LEU A 55 -6.25 -0.27 1.45
C LEU A 55 -7.54 -1.08 1.61
N ALA A 56 -7.46 -2.35 2.00
CA ALA A 56 -8.63 -3.20 2.21
C ALA A 56 -9.58 -2.60 3.26
N SER A 57 -9.03 -2.08 4.36
CA SER A 57 -9.81 -1.43 5.42
C SER A 57 -10.49 -0.14 4.95
N ARG A 58 -9.85 0.64 4.07
CA ARG A 58 -10.43 1.85 3.45
C ARG A 58 -11.51 1.50 2.42
N LEU A 59 -11.42 0.36 1.75
CA LEU A 59 -12.38 -0.09 0.75
C LEU A 59 -13.55 -0.89 1.35
N ASP A 60 -13.43 -1.36 2.58
CA ASP A 60 -14.51 -2.09 3.27
C ASP A 60 -15.84 -1.30 3.31
N PRO A 61 -15.87 0.01 3.65
CA PRO A 61 -17.10 0.80 3.56
C PRO A 61 -17.70 0.84 2.15
N VAL A 62 -16.86 0.93 1.10
CA VAL A 62 -17.27 0.98 -0.31
C VAL A 62 -17.94 -0.33 -0.71
N ILE A 63 -17.32 -1.46 -0.31
CA ILE A 63 -17.81 -2.82 -0.56
C ILE A 63 -19.13 -3.06 0.19
N ARG A 64 -19.17 -2.79 1.50
CA ARG A 64 -20.38 -3.01 2.32
C ARG A 64 -21.56 -2.19 1.85
N ARG A 65 -21.33 -0.93 1.45
CA ARG A 65 -22.37 -0.04 0.93
C ARG A 65 -22.68 -0.28 -0.54
N ARG A 66 -21.94 -1.19 -1.20
CA ARG A 66 -22.09 -1.52 -2.62
C ARG A 66 -22.08 -0.27 -3.50
N VAL A 67 -21.17 0.65 -3.20
CA VAL A 67 -21.11 1.96 -3.87
C VAL A 67 -20.80 1.73 -5.36
N PRO A 68 -21.59 2.29 -6.28
CA PRO A 68 -21.35 2.10 -7.70
C PRO A 68 -20.13 2.89 -8.15
N LEU A 69 -19.37 2.29 -9.06
CA LEU A 69 -18.31 2.94 -9.82
C LEU A 69 -18.95 3.94 -10.80
N ARG A 70 -18.45 5.18 -10.82
CA ARG A 70 -19.01 6.29 -11.62
C ARG A 70 -18.09 6.79 -12.70
N ALA A 71 -16.78 6.70 -12.47
CA ALA A 71 -15.80 7.25 -13.38
C ALA A 71 -14.59 6.34 -13.48
N ILE A 72 -14.09 6.21 -14.71
CA ILE A 72 -12.77 5.66 -15.01
C ILE A 72 -12.01 6.75 -15.75
N ARG A 73 -10.86 7.18 -15.22
CA ARG A 73 -10.04 8.25 -15.81
C ARG A 73 -8.59 7.82 -15.88
N ALA A 74 -7.86 8.28 -16.89
CA ALA A 74 -6.42 8.08 -16.92
C ALA A 74 -5.76 8.75 -15.70
N ALA A 75 -4.81 8.06 -15.06
CA ALA A 75 -3.96 8.67 -14.06
C ALA A 75 -2.72 9.29 -14.73
N PRO A 76 -2.07 10.30 -14.12
CA PRO A 76 -0.84 10.88 -14.66
C PRO A 76 0.32 9.87 -14.72
N ALA A 77 0.31 8.85 -13.87
CA ALA A 77 1.29 7.77 -13.90
C ALA A 77 1.02 6.79 -15.05
N ARG A 78 2.08 6.47 -15.82
CA ARG A 78 2.00 5.58 -16.99
C ARG A 78 1.46 4.20 -16.60
N GLY A 79 0.35 3.81 -17.24
CA GLY A 79 -0.30 2.51 -17.01
C GLY A 79 -1.19 2.44 -15.75
N ALA A 80 -1.38 3.56 -15.04
CA ALA A 80 -2.33 3.67 -13.94
C ALA A 80 -3.64 4.33 -14.41
N THR A 81 -4.74 3.95 -13.76
CA THR A 81 -6.09 4.44 -14.03
C THR A 81 -6.75 4.77 -12.69
N ARG A 82 -7.48 5.87 -12.64
CA ARG A 82 -8.30 6.30 -11.50
C ARG A 82 -9.71 5.73 -11.63
N LEU A 83 -10.15 5.01 -10.61
CA LEU A 83 -11.52 4.53 -10.45
C LEU A 83 -12.21 5.40 -9.41
N GLY A 84 -13.21 6.17 -9.83
CA GLY A 84 -13.99 7.04 -8.96
C GLY A 84 -15.36 6.44 -8.62
N PHE A 85 -15.62 6.29 -7.33
CA PHE A 85 -16.86 5.75 -6.78
C PHE A 85 -17.85 6.87 -6.47
N ALA A 86 -19.14 6.53 -6.39
CA ALA A 86 -20.20 7.50 -6.10
C ALA A 86 -20.12 8.16 -4.70
N ASP A 87 -19.36 7.58 -3.78
CA ASP A 87 -19.13 8.13 -2.44
C ASP A 87 -17.92 9.08 -2.39
N GLY A 88 -17.28 9.35 -3.54
CA GLY A 88 -16.10 10.18 -3.65
C GLY A 88 -14.78 9.43 -3.47
N THR A 89 -14.81 8.12 -3.17
CA THR A 89 -13.58 7.32 -3.09
C THR A 89 -12.92 7.22 -4.46
N VAL A 90 -11.62 7.50 -4.53
CA VAL A 90 -10.82 7.32 -5.76
C VAL A 90 -9.69 6.34 -5.51
N ILE A 91 -9.60 5.32 -6.36
CA ILE A 91 -8.58 4.26 -6.28
C ILE A 91 -7.71 4.30 -7.53
N LEU A 92 -6.41 4.12 -7.35
CA LEU A 92 -5.47 3.94 -8.45
C LEU A 92 -5.31 2.45 -8.73
N VAL A 93 -5.63 2.06 -9.96
CA VAL A 93 -5.49 0.68 -10.46
C VAL A 93 -4.51 0.62 -11.63
N ARG A 94 -3.83 -0.51 -11.77
CA ARG A 94 -3.05 -0.84 -12.96
C ARG A 94 -3.90 -1.70 -13.88
N SER A 95 -3.90 -1.36 -15.17
CA SER A 95 -4.41 -2.28 -16.19
C SER A 95 -3.43 -3.43 -16.37
N GLN A 96 -3.88 -4.65 -16.10
CA GLN A 96 -3.29 -5.86 -16.65
C GLN A 96 -4.15 -6.33 -17.82
N GLY A 97 -4.03 -5.63 -18.96
CA GLY A 97 -4.72 -5.99 -20.21
C GLY A 97 -6.09 -5.33 -20.40
N GLY A 98 -6.94 -5.98 -21.21
CA GLY A 98 -8.21 -5.42 -21.72
C GLY A 98 -9.36 -5.33 -20.71
N GLU A 99 -9.22 -5.90 -19.50
CA GLU A 99 -10.30 -5.93 -18.50
C GLU A 99 -10.73 -4.54 -18.04
N LEU A 100 -9.79 -3.61 -17.89
CA LEU A 100 -10.09 -2.22 -17.51
C LEU A 100 -10.82 -1.46 -18.62
N ALA A 101 -10.52 -1.77 -19.88
CA ALA A 101 -11.25 -1.22 -21.02
C ALA A 101 -12.69 -1.76 -21.08
N ARG A 102 -12.88 -3.05 -20.79
CA ARG A 102 -14.23 -3.65 -20.65
C ARG A 102 -15.00 -3.01 -19.50
N LEU A 103 -14.35 -2.78 -18.35
CA LEU A 103 -14.94 -2.09 -17.21
C LEU A 103 -15.36 -0.65 -17.59
N ALA A 104 -14.53 0.08 -18.34
CA ALA A 104 -14.82 1.44 -18.77
C ALA A 104 -16.02 1.53 -19.70
N LEU A 105 -16.15 0.60 -20.65
CA LEU A 105 -17.32 0.52 -21.54
C LEU A 105 -18.61 0.24 -20.76
N ARG A 106 -18.50 -0.51 -19.67
CA ARG A 106 -19.62 -0.95 -18.83
C ARG A 106 -20.10 0.11 -17.83
N VAL A 107 -19.19 0.89 -17.24
CA VAL A 107 -19.55 1.96 -16.28
C VAL A 107 -20.54 2.98 -16.86
N GLY A 108 -20.53 3.18 -18.18
CA GLY A 108 -21.48 4.06 -18.85
C GLY A 108 -22.88 3.47 -19.07
N THR A 109 -23.03 2.15 -19.01
CA THR A 109 -24.26 1.43 -19.39
C THR A 109 -24.88 0.60 -18.26
N GLU A 110 -24.09 0.20 -17.27
CA GLU A 110 -24.52 -0.67 -16.17
C GLU A 110 -23.96 -0.23 -14.80
N SER A 111 -24.53 -0.78 -13.73
CA SER A 111 -24.11 -0.48 -12.36
C SER A 111 -22.94 -1.37 -11.94
N VAL A 112 -21.71 -0.96 -12.23
CA VAL A 112 -20.49 -1.64 -11.77
C VAL A 112 -20.25 -1.40 -10.28
N ARG A 113 -20.01 -2.45 -9.48
CA ARG A 113 -19.81 -2.35 -8.02
C ARG A 113 -18.59 -3.15 -7.58
N LEU A 114 -17.80 -2.62 -6.65
CA LEU A 114 -16.73 -3.37 -6.01
C LEU A 114 -17.33 -4.36 -5.00
N VAL A 115 -17.00 -5.65 -5.14
CA VAL A 115 -17.53 -6.74 -4.30
C VAL A 115 -16.48 -7.39 -3.42
N ALA A 116 -15.21 -7.35 -3.83
CA ALA A 116 -14.12 -7.84 -2.99
C ALA A 116 -12.83 -7.06 -3.26
N CYS A 117 -11.99 -7.00 -2.23
CA CYS A 117 -10.61 -6.56 -2.32
C CYS A 117 -9.77 -7.62 -1.61
N ARG A 118 -8.87 -8.29 -2.33
CA ARG A 118 -8.02 -9.37 -1.82
C ARG A 118 -6.56 -9.01 -1.99
N PRO A 119 -5.70 -9.28 -1.00
CA PRO A 119 -4.27 -9.16 -1.18
C PRO A 119 -3.79 -10.13 -2.26
N SER A 120 -3.04 -9.63 -3.26
CA SER A 120 -2.43 -10.41 -4.34
C SER A 120 -0.98 -9.98 -4.52
N GLY A 121 -0.09 -10.61 -3.75
CA GLY A 121 1.35 -10.30 -3.75
C GLY A 121 1.65 -8.86 -3.33
N ARG A 122 2.11 -8.03 -4.27
CA ARG A 122 2.46 -6.61 -4.05
C ARG A 122 1.30 -5.64 -4.27
N GLN A 123 0.13 -6.14 -4.66
CA GLN A 123 -1.03 -5.35 -5.07
C GLN A 123 -2.28 -5.89 -4.38
N ALA A 124 -3.38 -5.13 -4.43
CA ALA A 124 -4.68 -5.66 -4.04
C ALA A 124 -5.50 -5.96 -5.29
N GLU A 125 -5.97 -7.18 -5.43
CA GLU A 125 -6.91 -7.56 -6.47
C GLU A 125 -8.31 -7.10 -6.07
N LEU A 126 -8.91 -6.29 -6.94
CA LEU A 126 -10.24 -5.76 -6.83
C LEU A 126 -11.16 -6.59 -7.73
N GLU A 127 -12.25 -7.09 -7.16
CA GLU A 127 -13.29 -7.81 -7.88
C GLU A 127 -14.52 -6.91 -8.03
N PHE A 128 -14.95 -6.72 -9.27
CA PHE A 128 -16.12 -5.93 -9.61
C PHE A 128 -17.25 -6.84 -10.10
N SER A 129 -18.44 -6.64 -9.57
CA SER A 129 -19.66 -7.23 -10.09
C SER A 129 -20.30 -6.30 -11.11
N THR A 130 -20.68 -6.88 -12.25
CA THR A 130 -21.44 -6.24 -13.32
C THR A 130 -22.60 -7.16 -13.74
N ASP A 131 -23.54 -6.68 -14.56
CA ASP A 131 -24.72 -7.47 -14.95
C ASP A 131 -24.34 -8.68 -15.83
N LEU A 132 -23.15 -8.63 -16.44
CA LEU A 132 -22.59 -9.67 -17.31
C LEU A 132 -21.57 -10.57 -16.61
N GLY A 133 -21.34 -10.40 -15.31
CA GLY A 133 -20.42 -11.22 -14.53
C GLY A 133 -19.36 -10.41 -13.76
N THR A 134 -18.28 -11.08 -13.37
CA THR A 134 -17.22 -10.49 -12.55
C THR A 134 -16.04 -10.05 -13.39
N VAL A 135 -15.48 -8.88 -13.07
CA VAL A 135 -14.26 -8.33 -13.70
C VAL A 135 -13.25 -8.03 -12.61
N THR A 136 -11.98 -8.40 -12.82
CA THR A 136 -10.91 -8.12 -11.85
C THR A 136 -9.99 -6.99 -12.32
N ALA A 137 -9.45 -6.23 -11.37
CA ALA A 137 -8.41 -5.24 -11.62
C ALA A 137 -7.44 -5.20 -10.44
N LEU A 138 -6.23 -4.68 -10.64
CA LEU A 138 -5.23 -4.62 -9.58
C LEU A 138 -5.04 -3.19 -9.08
N ALA A 139 -5.33 -2.97 -7.81
CA ALA A 139 -5.07 -1.72 -7.13
C ALA A 139 -3.59 -1.56 -6.81
N ILE A 140 -3.09 -0.37 -7.11
CA ILE A 140 -1.75 0.09 -6.75
C ILE A 140 -1.81 0.90 -5.46
N GLY A 141 -2.93 1.58 -5.18
CA GLY A 141 -3.12 2.38 -3.97
C GLY A 141 -4.37 3.24 -4.02
N LEU A 142 -4.56 4.08 -3.00
CA LEU A 142 -5.56 5.15 -3.02
C LEU A 142 -4.97 6.39 -3.71
N ASP A 143 -5.81 7.14 -4.42
CA ASP A 143 -5.46 8.50 -4.85
C ASP A 143 -5.51 9.36 -3.58
N GLN A 144 -4.39 9.43 -2.86
CA GLN A 144 -4.20 10.40 -1.79
C GLN A 144 -3.94 11.73 -2.50
N ASP A 145 -4.85 12.70 -2.37
CA ASP A 145 -4.56 14.06 -2.77
C ASP A 145 -3.28 14.52 -2.05
N ASP A 146 -2.34 15.08 -2.82
CA ASP A 146 -1.07 15.68 -2.38
C ASP A 146 -1.26 16.71 -1.23
#